data_AF-A0A966PXW0-F1
#
_entry.id   AF-A0A966PXW0-F1
#
_cell.length_a   1.000
_cell.length_b   1.000
_cell.length_c   1.000
_cell.angle_alpha   90.00
_cell.angle_beta   90.00
_cell.angle_gamma   90.00
#
_symmetry.space_group_name_H-M   'P 1'
#
loop_
_entity.id
_entity.type
_entity.pdbx_description
1 polymer ?
#
loop_
_entity_poly.entity_id
_entity_poly.type
_entity_poly.pdbx_seq_one_letter_code
_entity_poly.pdbx_strand_id
1 'polypeptide(L)'
;MIETRLKDLSKEVDQSYKELNEAETNYFKVKAQYEIALAKARLSLIGQNNQKLTVSDKADLALTSTEQLHLQMATAEALVRASRANAQRIRTQVDIARSIGTSVRTSMDIV
;
A
#
# COMPACT_ATOMS: atom_id res chain seq x y z
N MET A 1 -21.84 26.44 2.11
CA MET A 1 -20.42 26.43 1.66
C MET A 1 -19.60 25.35 2.38
N ILE A 2 -19.67 25.27 3.72
CA ILE A 2 -18.97 24.22 4.51
C ILE A 2 -19.60 22.82 4.30
N GLU A 3 -20.93 22.72 4.22
CA GLU A 3 -21.62 21.44 3.98
C GLU A 3 -21.34 20.85 2.60
N THR A 4 -21.24 21.70 1.57
CA THR A 4 -20.82 21.29 0.22
C THR A 4 -19.38 20.76 0.25
N ARG A 5 -18.49 21.43 0.97
CA ARG A 5 -17.10 20.99 1.12
C ARG A 5 -16.96 19.67 1.89
N LEU A 6 -17.77 19.46 2.93
CA LEU A 6 -17.86 18.20 3.66
C LEU A 6 -18.33 17.06 2.75
N LYS A 7 -19.33 17.32 1.90
CA LYS A 7 -19.82 16.33 0.94
C LYS A 7 -18.76 15.92 -0.09
N ASP A 8 -17.96 16.86 -0.55
CA ASP A 8 -16.86 16.58 -1.49
C ASP A 8 -15.73 15.79 -0.80
N LEU A 9 -15.33 16.22 0.40
CA LEU A 9 -14.34 15.50 1.21
C LEU A 9 -14.79 14.08 1.55
N SER A 10 -16.08 13.86 1.85
CA SER A 10 -16.61 12.51 2.09
C SER A 10 -16.46 11.61 0.86
N LYS A 11 -16.75 12.12 -0.35
CA LYS A 11 -16.51 11.35 -1.59
C LYS A 11 -15.03 11.06 -1.81
N GLU A 12 -14.17 12.02 -1.51
CA GLU A 12 -12.71 11.89 -1.63
C GLU A 12 -12.15 10.84 -0.65
N VAL A 13 -12.72 10.78 0.56
CA VAL A 13 -12.42 9.74 1.55
C VAL A 13 -12.78 8.35 1.01
N ASP A 14 -14.01 8.18 0.51
CA ASP A 14 -14.47 6.88 -0.02
C ASP A 14 -13.59 6.42 -1.18
N GLN A 15 -13.25 7.33 -2.09
CA GLN A 15 -12.35 7.05 -3.19
C GLN A 15 -10.94 6.67 -2.72
N SER A 16 -10.39 7.37 -1.71
CA SER A 16 -9.07 7.08 -1.16
C SER A 16 -9.01 5.73 -0.45
N TYR A 17 -10.08 5.32 0.25
CA TYR A 17 -10.17 3.99 0.84
C TYR A 17 -10.31 2.89 -0.22
N LYS A 18 -11.02 3.17 -1.33
CA LYS A 18 -11.09 2.24 -2.45
C LYS A 18 -9.71 2.03 -3.08
N GLU A 19 -8.98 3.10 -3.36
CA GLU A 19 -7.61 3.05 -3.89
C GLU A 19 -6.65 2.34 -2.93
N LEU A 20 -6.80 2.56 -1.62
CA LEU A 20 -6.02 1.84 -0.61
C LEU A 20 -6.31 0.33 -0.65
N ASN A 21 -7.58 -0.06 -0.72
CA ASN A 21 -7.95 -1.47 -0.76
C ASN A 21 -7.46 -2.17 -2.05
N GLU A 22 -7.55 -1.48 -3.18
CA GLU A 22 -7.01 -1.97 -4.46
C GLU A 22 -5.48 -2.13 -4.39
N ALA A 23 -4.77 -1.15 -3.83
CA ALA A 23 -3.34 -1.21 -3.61
C ALA A 23 -2.91 -2.37 -2.70
N GLU A 24 -3.62 -2.55 -1.58
CA GLU A 24 -3.34 -3.62 -0.61
C GLU A 24 -3.60 -5.00 -1.23
N THR A 25 -4.73 -5.15 -1.93
CA THR A 25 -5.07 -6.39 -2.64
C THR A 25 -4.01 -6.73 -3.68
N ASN A 26 -3.54 -5.73 -4.43
CA ASN A 26 -2.47 -5.93 -5.42
C ASN A 26 -1.15 -6.32 -4.75
N TYR A 27 -0.75 -5.63 -3.68
CA TYR A 27 0.45 -5.95 -2.93
C TYR A 27 0.43 -7.40 -2.42
N PHE A 28 -0.66 -7.86 -1.81
CA PHE A 28 -0.75 -9.23 -1.33
C PHE A 28 -0.68 -10.27 -2.46
N LYS A 29 -1.30 -9.99 -3.61
CA LYS A 29 -1.19 -10.86 -4.80
C LYS A 29 0.26 -10.97 -5.30
N VAL A 30 0.93 -9.83 -5.49
CA VAL A 30 2.31 -9.79 -6.00
C VAL A 30 3.28 -10.40 -4.98
N LYS A 31 3.09 -10.14 -3.68
CA LYS A 31 3.89 -10.74 -2.61
C LYS A 31 3.77 -12.26 -2.61
N ALA A 32 2.56 -12.80 -2.69
CA ALA A 32 2.35 -14.25 -2.75
C ALA A 32 3.03 -14.87 -3.99
N GLN A 33 2.91 -14.22 -5.15
CA GLN A 33 3.57 -14.66 -6.37
C GLN A 33 5.11 -14.64 -6.24
N TYR A 34 5.67 -13.58 -5.68
CA TYR A 34 7.10 -13.45 -5.43
C TYR A 34 7.61 -14.52 -4.46
N GLU A 35 6.94 -14.76 -3.34
CA GLU A 35 7.34 -15.76 -2.34
C GLU A 35 7.34 -17.18 -2.95
N ILE A 36 6.31 -17.52 -3.73
CA ILE A 36 6.22 -18.80 -4.44
C ILE A 36 7.34 -18.91 -5.48
N ALA A 37 7.58 -17.87 -6.27
CA ALA A 37 8.61 -17.86 -7.30
C ALA A 37 10.02 -17.99 -6.69
N LEU A 38 10.30 -17.27 -5.60
CA LEU A 38 11.56 -17.34 -4.89
C LEU A 38 11.79 -18.73 -4.29
N ALA A 39 10.75 -19.34 -3.70
CA ALA A 39 10.84 -20.71 -3.20
C ALA A 39 11.13 -21.71 -4.32
N LYS A 40 10.46 -21.58 -5.48
CA LYS A 40 10.73 -22.40 -6.67
C LYS A 40 12.15 -22.22 -7.19
N ALA A 41 12.65 -20.99 -7.27
CA ALA A 41 14.01 -20.69 -7.69
C ALA A 41 15.05 -21.33 -6.75
N ARG A 42 14.84 -21.21 -5.42
CA ARG A 42 15.69 -21.85 -4.42
C ARG A 42 15.70 -23.38 -4.55
N LEU A 43 14.53 -24.00 -4.73
CA LEU A 43 14.43 -25.46 -4.94
C LEU A 43 15.16 -25.91 -6.21
N SER A 44 15.05 -25.14 -7.30
CA SER A 44 15.74 -25.48 -8.56
C SER A 44 17.26 -25.46 -8.42
N LEU A 45 17.82 -24.57 -7.59
CA LEU A 45 19.25 -24.46 -7.33
C LEU A 45 19.79 -25.54 -6.37
N ILE A 46 18.91 -26.19 -5.59
CA ILE A 46 19.29 -27.34 -4.76
C ILE A 46 19.55 -28.57 -5.62
N GLY A 47 18.81 -28.75 -6.72
CA GLY A 47 18.95 -29.89 -7.64
C GLY A 47 20.16 -29.85 -8.57
N GLN A 48 20.82 -28.70 -8.73
CA GLN A 48 22.03 -28.57 -9.57
C GLN A 48 23.28 -29.03 -8.79
N ASN A 49 23.51 -30.34 -8.79
CA ASN A 49 24.58 -31.02 -8.04
C ASN A 49 26.02 -30.70 -8.50
N ASN A 50 26.23 -29.88 -9.54
CA ASN A 50 27.55 -29.69 -10.15
C ASN A 50 28.31 -28.44 -9.71
N GLN A 51 27.72 -27.56 -8.88
CA GLN A 51 28.42 -26.39 -8.34
C GLN A 51 28.38 -26.39 -6.81
N LYS A 52 29.55 -26.34 -6.17
CA LYS A 52 29.71 -26.13 -4.72
C LYS A 52 29.43 -24.66 -4.36
N LEU A 53 28.21 -24.20 -4.62
CA LEU A 53 27.75 -22.88 -4.23
C LEU A 53 27.44 -22.86 -2.73
N THR A 54 27.81 -21.77 -2.06
CA THR A 54 27.42 -21.55 -0.68
C THR A 54 25.91 -21.27 -0.59
N VAL A 55 25.35 -21.34 0.61
CA VAL A 55 23.94 -20.99 0.83
C VAL A 55 23.66 -19.53 0.43
N SER A 56 24.64 -18.63 0.62
CA SER A 56 24.54 -17.22 0.21
C SER A 56 24.45 -17.09 -1.30
N ASP A 57 25.35 -17.74 -2.04
CA ASP A 57 25.36 -17.65 -3.51
C ASP A 57 24.05 -18.18 -4.12
N LYS A 58 23.48 -19.25 -3.54
CA LYS A 58 22.18 -19.78 -3.96
C LYS A 58 21.04 -18.81 -3.68
N ALA A 59 21.11 -18.04 -2.59
CA ALA A 59 20.11 -17.02 -2.28
C ALA A 59 20.20 -15.84 -3.26
N ASP A 60 21.41 -15.39 -3.58
CA ASP A 60 21.64 -14.28 -4.50
C ASP A 60 21.26 -14.65 -5.95
N LEU A 61 21.54 -15.89 -6.37
CA LEU A 61 21.09 -16.43 -7.66
C LEU A 61 19.56 -16.55 -7.73
N ALA A 62 18.91 -17.00 -6.65
CA ALA A 62 17.46 -17.05 -6.60
C ALA A 62 16.85 -15.63 -6.65
N LEU A 63 17.46 -14.66 -5.99
CA LEU A 63 17.01 -13.28 -5.99
C LEU A 63 17.15 -12.65 -7.38
N THR A 64 18.31 -12.79 -8.02
CA THR A 64 18.54 -12.30 -9.39
C THR A 64 17.60 -12.95 -10.40
N SER A 65 17.30 -14.26 -10.25
CA SER A 65 16.31 -14.94 -11.10
C SER A 65 14.87 -14.42 -10.91
N THR A 66 14.58 -13.75 -9.79
CA THR A 66 13.25 -13.22 -9.43
C THR A 66 13.23 -11.69 -9.32
N GLU A 67 14.23 -11.01 -9.88
CA GLU A 67 14.43 -9.56 -9.78
C GLU A 67 13.16 -8.77 -10.15
N GLN A 68 12.51 -9.14 -11.25
CA GLN A 68 11.31 -8.45 -11.72
C GLN A 68 10.16 -8.52 -10.70
N LEU A 69 9.94 -9.69 -10.10
CA LEU A 69 8.90 -9.87 -9.08
C LEU A 69 9.30 -9.16 -7.77
N HIS A 70 10.59 -9.13 -7.45
CA HIS A 70 11.11 -8.40 -6.30
C HIS A 70 10.84 -6.90 -6.43
N LEU A 71 11.14 -6.32 -7.60
CA LEU A 71 10.86 -4.92 -7.90
C LEU A 71 9.35 -4.63 -7.88
N GLN A 72 8.54 -5.49 -8.50
CA GLN A 72 7.08 -5.35 -8.50
C GLN A 72 6.51 -5.38 -7.08
N MET A 73 7.00 -6.28 -6.22
CA MET A 73 6.59 -6.32 -4.81
C MET A 73 6.98 -5.01 -4.09
N ALA A 74 8.20 -4.53 -4.27
CA ALA A 74 8.67 -3.29 -3.63
C ALA A 74 7.88 -2.06 -4.08
N THR A 75 7.55 -1.96 -5.38
CA THR A 75 6.71 -0.88 -5.91
C THR A 75 5.29 -0.94 -5.37
N ALA A 76 4.69 -2.13 -5.28
CA ALA A 76 3.36 -2.32 -4.70
C ALA A 76 3.34 -1.96 -3.21
N GLU A 77 4.38 -2.31 -2.45
CA GLU A 77 4.50 -1.92 -1.04
C GLU A 77 4.59 -0.40 -0.87
N ALA A 78 5.40 0.26 -1.70
CA ALA A 78 5.52 1.71 -1.70
C ALA A 78 4.19 2.39 -2.02
N LEU A 79 3.41 1.83 -2.95
CA LEU A 79 2.08 2.32 -3.31
C LEU A 79 1.10 2.17 -2.15
N VAL A 80 1.07 1.03 -1.45
CA VAL A 80 0.26 0.85 -0.23
C VAL A 80 0.62 1.89 0.82
N ARG A 81 1.93 2.13 1.04
CA ARG A 81 2.39 3.13 2.01
C ARG A 81 1.91 4.54 1.66
N ALA A 82 2.00 4.92 0.38
CA ALA A 82 1.53 6.20 -0.12
C ALA A 82 0.00 6.34 0.02
N SER A 83 -0.76 5.33 -0.38
CA SER A 83 -2.22 5.32 -0.28
C SER A 83 -2.71 5.40 1.17
N ARG A 84 -2.04 4.71 2.11
CA ARG A 84 -2.34 4.81 3.56
C ARG A 84 -2.12 6.22 4.07
N ALA A 85 -1.00 6.85 3.71
CA ALA A 85 -0.71 8.21 4.10
C ALA A 85 -1.75 9.20 3.53
N ASN A 86 -2.18 9.01 2.29
CA ASN A 86 -3.20 9.85 1.67
C ASN A 86 -4.58 9.68 2.32
N ALA A 87 -5.03 8.45 2.57
CA ALA A 87 -6.29 8.18 3.25
C ALA A 87 -6.34 8.82 4.65
N GLN A 88 -5.24 8.72 5.41
CA GLN A 88 -5.11 9.37 6.71
C GLN A 88 -5.16 10.90 6.59
N ARG A 89 -4.46 11.48 5.61
CA ARG A 89 -4.47 12.93 5.36
C ARG A 89 -5.88 13.45 5.07
N ILE A 90 -6.63 12.79 4.19
CA ILE A 90 -7.98 13.25 3.82
C ILE A 90 -8.95 13.08 4.99
N ARG A 91 -8.81 12.00 5.78
CA ARG A 91 -9.56 11.83 7.02
C ARG A 91 -9.33 12.99 8.00
N THR A 92 -8.09 13.41 8.19
CA THR A 92 -7.80 14.57 9.05
C THR A 92 -8.44 15.87 8.53
N GLN A 93 -8.51 16.06 7.21
CA GLN A 93 -9.21 17.22 6.63
C GLN A 93 -10.71 17.19 6.90
N VAL A 94 -11.35 16.01 6.89
CA VAL A 94 -12.77 15.85 7.26
C VAL A 94 -12.99 16.24 8.73
N ASP A 95 -12.13 15.77 9.64
CA ASP A 95 -12.28 16.06 11.06
C ASP A 95 -12.11 17.57 11.34
N ILE A 96 -11.16 18.22 10.67
CA ILE A 96 -10.98 19.69 10.72
C ILE A 96 -12.23 20.39 10.18
N ALA A 97 -12.74 20.00 9.01
CA ALA A 97 -13.91 20.61 8.41
C ALA A 97 -15.17 20.45 9.29
N ARG A 98 -15.32 19.30 9.95
CA ARG A 98 -16.41 19.04 10.91
C ARG A 98 -16.29 19.92 12.14
N SER A 99 -15.08 20.05 12.71
CA SER A 99 -14.81 20.91 13.88
C SER A 99 -15.06 22.39 13.59
N ILE A 100 -14.68 22.87 12.40
CA ILE A 100 -15.00 24.23 11.95
C ILE A 100 -16.51 24.40 11.80
N GLY A 101 -17.20 23.44 11.18
CA GLY A 101 -18.65 23.47 11.00
C GLY A 101 -19.42 23.53 12.33
N THR A 102 -19.00 22.74 13.34
CA THR A 102 -19.59 22.80 14.68
C THR A 102 -19.33 24.14 15.35
N SER A 103 -18.11 24.68 15.26
CA SER A 103 -17.73 25.95 15.89
C SER A 103 -18.50 27.14 15.31
N VAL A 104 -18.71 27.15 13.98
CA VAL A 104 -19.53 28.18 13.33
C VAL A 104 -20.97 28.10 13.78
N ARG A 105 -21.55 26.90 13.86
CA ARG A 105 -22.93 26.71 14.32
C ARG A 105 -23.12 27.17 15.77
N THR A 106 -22.24 26.75 16.67
CA THR A 106 -22.31 27.19 18.07
C THR A 106 -22.11 28.69 18.23
N SER A 107 -21.29 29.32 17.37
CA SER A 107 -21.12 30.78 17.38
C SER A 107 -22.37 31.53 16.92
N MET A 108 -23.18 30.93 16.03
CA MET A 108 -24.46 31.49 15.60
C MET A 108 -25.57 31.29 16.63
N ASP A 109 -25.52 30.22 17.43
CA ASP A 109 -26.50 29.97 18.50
C ASP A 109 -26.29 30.86 19.75
N ILE A 110 -25.11 31.49 19.88
CA ILE A 110 -24.73 32.36 21.01
C ILE A 110 -25.10 33.84 20.75
N VAL A 111 -25.49 34.19 19.52
CA VAL A 111 -25.95 35.54 19.11
C VAL A 111 -27.47 35.53 18.97
#